data_AF-A0A9X6KSU0-F1
#
_entry.id   AF-A0A9X6KSU0-F1
#
_cell.length_a   1.000
_cell.length_b   1.000
_cell.length_c   1.000
_cell.angle_alpha   90.00
_cell.angle_beta   90.00
_cell.angle_gamma   90.00
#
_symmetry.space_group_name_H-M   'P 1'
#
loop_
_entity.id
_entity.type
_entity.pdbx_description
1 polymer ?
#
loop_
_entity_poly.entity_id
_entity_poly.type
_entity_poly.pdbx_seq_one_letter_code
_entity_poly.pdbx_strand_id
1 'polypeptide(L)'
;MVSGVEDTTKPNAEVIDLIESKAQRDELAGRIGVLEKVRKLLLLPNMEFATTRQVAEYYEVQPEVIRQIHVRHLQELKEDGHITMTGKSLAEKLVCEVNSHTTVSKGNGHLLLKYDGHETQLPYATVGLYPKRSILRIGMLLRDSEVAREVRTQLLNLEEKAEASTKIAEINKEEELTTEAVRAMMAGDVQGLAIANAKLVEYKNRHIKKVEAKLNEVTKERDELSETVSAFIESDETYTMGEVGEEIDGLSAQALRDFLQTHGVLAQKSRGEVYRPIGKYKGMKWFTTLTKKSKWSDFTYTHTYITTKGRKEITELYNEVMQAQEINA
;
A
#
# COMPACT_ATOMS: atom_id res chain seq x y z
N MET A 1 28.34 7.91 -34.82
CA MET A 1 28.10 8.77 -33.64
C MET A 1 26.97 8.11 -32.88
N VAL A 2 27.29 7.60 -31.70
CA VAL A 2 26.54 6.56 -30.99
C VAL A 2 25.60 7.20 -29.97
N SER A 3 24.41 6.60 -29.90
CA SER A 3 23.43 6.57 -28.80
C SER A 3 22.85 7.90 -28.32
N GLY A 4 21.63 8.18 -28.78
CA GLY A 4 20.64 8.85 -27.94
C GLY A 4 20.35 7.99 -26.71
N VAL A 5 20.49 8.58 -25.54
CA VAL A 5 20.03 8.02 -24.28
C VAL A 5 18.51 8.24 -24.25
N GLU A 6 17.74 7.18 -24.42
CA GLU A 6 16.31 7.19 -24.17
C GLU A 6 16.10 7.42 -22.68
N ASP A 7 15.56 8.58 -22.34
CA ASP A 7 15.09 8.95 -21.02
C ASP A 7 13.83 8.12 -20.68
N THR A 8 14.03 6.99 -19.99
CA THR A 8 12.94 6.10 -19.56
C THR A 8 12.31 6.63 -18.27
N THR A 9 11.62 7.76 -18.31
CA THR A 9 10.72 8.16 -17.22
C THR A 9 9.47 7.26 -17.26
N LYS A 10 9.52 6.18 -16.47
CA LYS A 10 8.39 5.26 -16.26
C LYS A 10 7.22 5.98 -15.56
N PRO A 11 5.96 5.58 -15.83
CA PRO A 11 4.79 6.30 -15.34
C PRO A 11 4.71 6.26 -13.82
N ASN A 12 4.50 7.42 -13.20
CA ASN A 12 4.33 7.60 -11.76
C ASN A 12 3.32 6.64 -11.11
N ALA A 13 2.36 6.10 -11.87
CA ALA A 13 1.28 5.24 -11.37
C ALA A 13 1.76 3.89 -10.79
N GLU A 14 2.65 3.17 -11.48
CA GLU A 14 3.18 1.87 -10.98
C GLU A 14 4.06 2.04 -9.75
N VAL A 15 4.75 3.17 -9.67
CA VAL A 15 5.60 3.53 -8.54
C VAL A 15 4.76 3.91 -7.31
N ILE A 16 3.61 4.55 -7.50
CA ILE A 16 2.64 4.84 -6.44
C ILE A 16 2.02 3.54 -5.92
N ASP A 17 1.65 2.63 -6.82
CA ASP A 17 1.07 1.33 -6.45
C ASP A 17 2.04 0.49 -5.61
N LEU A 18 3.34 0.49 -5.94
CA LEU A 18 4.37 -0.19 -5.14
C LEU A 18 4.50 0.38 -3.71
N ILE A 19 4.32 1.69 -3.53
CA ILE A 19 4.38 2.35 -2.22
C ILE A 19 3.12 2.03 -1.40
N GLU A 20 1.96 1.88 -2.04
CA GLU A 20 0.68 1.71 -1.35
C GLU A 20 0.33 0.23 -1.12
N SER A 21 0.68 -0.67 -2.05
CA SER A 21 0.33 -2.08 -2.01
C SER A 21 1.38 -2.95 -1.29
N LYS A 22 1.00 -3.54 -0.15
CA LYS A 22 1.84 -4.54 0.54
C LYS A 22 2.09 -5.77 -0.35
N ALA A 23 1.08 -6.21 -1.11
CA ALA A 23 1.17 -7.42 -1.92
C ALA A 23 2.28 -7.33 -2.99
N GLN A 24 2.38 -6.20 -3.69
CA GLN A 24 3.45 -5.96 -4.65
C GLN A 24 4.83 -5.92 -4.00
N ARG A 25 4.95 -5.30 -2.81
CA ARG A 25 6.20 -5.30 -2.05
C ARG A 25 6.63 -6.71 -1.67
N ASP A 26 5.70 -7.57 -1.26
CA ASP A 26 5.99 -8.95 -0.88
C ASP A 26 6.50 -9.79 -2.07
N GLU A 27 5.94 -9.61 -3.26
CA GLU A 27 6.40 -10.27 -4.48
C GLU A 27 7.84 -9.87 -4.86
N LEU A 28 8.18 -8.59 -4.70
CA LEU A 28 9.48 -8.05 -5.08
C LEU A 28 10.55 -8.13 -3.99
N ALA A 29 10.18 -8.37 -2.72
CA ALA A 29 11.08 -8.36 -1.56
C ALA A 29 12.25 -9.37 -1.67
N GLY A 30 12.12 -10.41 -2.51
CA GLY A 30 13.18 -11.39 -2.76
C GLY A 30 14.33 -10.88 -3.65
N ARG A 31 14.15 -9.75 -4.36
CA ARG A 31 15.11 -9.26 -5.38
C ARG A 31 16.23 -8.39 -4.80
N ILE A 32 16.90 -8.93 -3.79
CA ILE A 32 17.94 -8.25 -3.01
C ILE A 32 19.11 -7.74 -3.88
N GLY A 33 19.41 -8.44 -4.98
CA GLY A 33 20.50 -8.07 -5.90
C GLY A 33 20.34 -6.69 -6.56
N VAL A 34 19.15 -6.07 -6.49
CA VAL A 34 18.97 -4.69 -6.95
C VAL A 34 19.75 -3.70 -6.10
N LEU A 35 19.84 -3.93 -4.79
CA LEU A 35 20.54 -3.00 -3.88
C LEU A 35 22.00 -2.82 -4.29
N GLU A 36 22.69 -3.91 -4.62
CA GLU A 36 24.11 -3.89 -4.99
C GLU A 36 24.35 -3.27 -6.38
N LYS A 37 23.34 -3.28 -7.26
CA LYS A 37 23.41 -2.63 -8.58
C LYS A 37 23.30 -1.11 -8.49
N VAL A 38 22.44 -0.62 -7.59
CA VAL A 38 22.22 0.83 -7.44
C VAL A 38 23.40 1.48 -6.71
N ARG A 39 23.83 0.89 -5.59
CA ARG A 39 24.94 1.42 -4.79
C ARG A 39 25.57 0.32 -3.95
N LYS A 40 26.85 0.46 -3.61
CA LYS A 40 27.50 -0.46 -2.67
C LYS A 40 26.79 -0.42 -1.32
N LEU A 41 26.17 -1.54 -0.93
CA LEU A 41 25.48 -1.69 0.34
C LEU A 41 26.50 -1.87 1.48
N LEU A 42 26.45 -0.99 2.48
CA LEU A 42 27.31 -1.06 3.66
C LEU A 42 26.61 -1.88 4.76
N LEU A 43 27.03 -3.14 4.91
CA LEU A 43 26.62 -3.99 6.02
C LEU A 43 27.65 -3.93 7.14
N LEU A 44 27.24 -4.38 8.33
CA LEU A 44 28.14 -4.61 9.45
C LEU A 44 29.14 -5.73 9.12
N PRO A 45 30.38 -5.64 9.61
CA PRO A 45 31.39 -6.66 9.34
C PRO A 45 30.95 -7.98 9.96
N ASN A 46 31.10 -9.07 9.20
CA ASN A 46 30.73 -10.44 9.60
C ASN A 46 29.24 -10.61 9.98
N MET A 47 28.38 -9.65 9.63
CA MET A 47 26.95 -9.72 9.86
C MET A 47 26.21 -9.28 8.59
N GLU A 48 25.22 -10.05 8.14
CA GLU A 48 24.39 -9.68 6.98
C GLU A 48 23.33 -8.60 7.31
N PHE A 49 23.65 -7.69 8.24
CA PHE A 49 22.75 -6.66 8.76
C PHE A 49 23.34 -5.27 8.61
N ALA A 50 22.50 -4.28 8.33
CA ALA A 50 22.81 -2.86 8.45
C ALA A 50 22.11 -2.25 9.67
N THR A 51 22.71 -1.21 10.25
CA THR A 51 22.07 -0.38 11.27
C THR A 51 21.17 0.68 10.65
N THR A 52 20.24 1.25 11.41
CA THR A 52 19.41 2.38 10.97
C THR A 52 20.21 3.52 10.33
N ARG A 53 21.41 3.81 10.86
CA ARG A 53 22.28 4.86 10.32
C ARG A 53 22.85 4.50 8.95
N GLN A 54 23.31 3.26 8.78
CA GLN A 54 23.82 2.79 7.48
C GLN A 54 22.72 2.72 6.42
N VAL A 55 21.50 2.32 6.80
CA VAL A 55 20.35 2.34 5.88
C VAL A 55 19.99 3.77 5.47
N ALA A 56 20.00 4.71 6.42
CA ALA A 56 19.75 6.12 6.15
C ALA A 56 20.82 6.72 5.22
N GLU A 57 22.08 6.38 5.44
CA GLU A 57 23.20 6.78 4.58
C GLU A 57 23.10 6.20 3.18
N TYR A 58 22.74 4.91 3.05
CA TYR A 58 22.56 4.26 1.75
C TYR A 58 21.50 4.97 0.89
N TYR A 59 20.35 5.32 1.49
CA TYR A 59 19.24 6.00 0.83
C TYR A 59 19.34 7.52 0.84
N GLU A 60 20.39 8.11 1.40
CA GLU A 60 20.60 9.56 1.49
C GLU A 60 19.45 10.29 2.20
N VAL A 61 18.90 9.68 3.24
CA VAL A 61 17.82 10.25 4.06
C VAL A 61 18.26 10.47 5.50
N GLN A 62 17.51 11.29 6.24
CA GLN A 62 17.76 11.45 7.66
C GLN A 62 17.40 10.16 8.43
N PRO A 63 18.16 9.77 9.47
CA PRO A 63 17.88 8.57 10.26
C PRO A 63 16.48 8.53 10.86
N GLU A 64 15.87 9.69 11.10
CA GLU A 64 14.51 9.81 11.62
C GLU A 64 13.46 9.32 10.62
N VAL A 65 13.68 9.51 9.32
CA VAL A 65 12.79 8.98 8.26
C VAL A 65 12.73 7.46 8.33
N ILE A 66 13.89 6.81 8.50
CA ILE A 66 13.97 5.35 8.65
C ILE A 66 13.27 4.89 9.94
N ARG A 67 13.37 5.64 11.04
CA ARG A 67 12.65 5.32 12.29
C ARG A 67 11.14 5.44 12.13
N GLN A 68 10.65 6.45 11.41
CA GLN A 68 9.22 6.59 11.14
C GLN A 68 8.70 5.43 10.29
N ILE A 69 9.44 5.04 9.24
CA ILE A 69 9.11 3.85 8.43
C ILE A 69 9.11 2.59 9.31
N HIS A 70 10.12 2.45 10.17
CA HIS A 70 10.22 1.33 11.09
C HIS A 70 9.00 1.20 12.01
N VAL A 71 8.50 2.31 12.56
CA VAL A 71 7.31 2.31 13.41
C VAL A 71 6.05 2.00 12.61
N ARG A 72 5.87 2.62 11.44
CA ARG A 72 4.66 2.45 10.59
C ARG A 72 4.56 1.06 9.97
N HIS A 73 5.69 0.44 9.61
CA HIS A 73 5.76 -0.83 8.89
C HIS A 73 6.50 -1.92 9.69
N LEU A 74 6.44 -1.86 11.03
CA LEU A 74 7.17 -2.77 11.91
C LEU A 74 6.90 -4.25 11.60
N GLN A 75 5.64 -4.57 11.29
CA GLN A 75 5.21 -5.93 11.03
C GLN A 75 5.84 -6.49 9.74
N GLU A 76 5.82 -5.71 8.65
CA GLU A 76 6.47 -6.10 7.39
C GLU A 76 7.98 -6.29 7.57
N LEU A 77 8.62 -5.42 8.34
CA LEU A 77 10.07 -5.50 8.59
C LEU A 77 10.44 -6.72 9.45
N LYS A 78 9.60 -7.08 10.45
CA LYS A 78 9.79 -8.29 11.25
C LYS A 78 9.66 -9.56 10.40
N GLU A 79 8.69 -9.59 9.49
CA GLU A 79 8.51 -10.68 8.52
C GLU A 79 9.76 -10.86 7.64
N ASP A 80 10.43 -9.76 7.30
CA ASP A 80 11.71 -9.79 6.57
C ASP A 80 12.95 -10.10 7.41
N GLY A 81 12.80 -10.34 8.72
CA GLY A 81 13.90 -10.71 9.63
C GLY A 81 14.58 -9.54 10.34
N HIS A 82 13.94 -8.37 10.43
CA HIS A 82 14.43 -7.28 11.27
C HIS A 82 14.49 -7.69 12.74
N ILE A 83 15.63 -7.43 13.38
CA ILE A 83 15.84 -7.69 14.80
C ILE A 83 16.34 -6.43 15.51
N THR A 84 16.17 -6.39 16.83
CA THR A 84 16.72 -5.34 17.68
C THR A 84 17.69 -5.93 18.69
N MET A 85 18.83 -5.27 18.89
CA MET A 85 19.85 -5.69 19.85
C MET A 85 20.40 -4.49 20.62
N THR A 86 20.84 -4.68 21.86
CA THR A 86 21.53 -3.61 22.59
C THR A 86 22.91 -3.37 21.99
N GLY A 87 23.36 -2.12 21.96
CA GLY A 87 24.66 -1.78 21.38
C GLY A 87 25.82 -2.52 22.05
N LYS A 88 25.72 -2.79 23.35
CA LYS A 88 26.70 -3.62 24.08
C LYS A 88 26.76 -5.05 23.54
N SER A 89 25.61 -5.71 23.42
CA SER A 89 25.54 -7.10 22.91
C SER A 89 25.95 -7.19 21.44
N LEU A 90 25.61 -6.19 20.63
CA LEU A 90 26.06 -6.12 19.24
C LEU A 90 27.58 -5.98 19.15
N ALA A 91 28.18 -5.09 19.95
CA ALA A 91 29.63 -4.93 20.00
C ALA A 91 30.35 -6.21 20.45
N GLU A 92 29.79 -6.93 21.44
CA GLU A 92 30.32 -8.23 21.86
C GLU A 92 30.30 -9.24 20.70
N LYS A 93 29.19 -9.34 19.94
CA LYS A 93 29.10 -10.24 18.78
C LYS A 93 30.12 -9.91 17.68
N LEU A 94 30.31 -8.63 17.38
CA LEU A 94 31.22 -8.17 16.33
C LEU A 94 32.71 -8.43 16.67
N VAL A 95 33.06 -8.45 17.96
CA VAL A 95 34.43 -8.68 18.46
C VAL A 95 34.75 -10.18 18.61
N CYS A 96 33.75 -11.02 18.88
CA CYS A 96 33.97 -12.45 19.16
C CYS A 96 34.27 -13.31 17.92
N GLU A 97 34.09 -12.81 16.69
CA GLU A 97 34.40 -13.58 15.49
C GLU A 97 35.85 -13.39 15.02
N VAL A 98 36.52 -14.53 14.79
CA VAL A 98 37.98 -14.74 14.83
C VAL A 98 38.80 -13.98 13.77
N ASN A 99 38.17 -13.24 12.84
CA ASN A 99 38.84 -12.55 11.72
C ASN A 99 38.40 -11.08 11.53
N SER A 100 37.76 -10.44 12.51
CA SER A 100 37.31 -9.06 12.35
C SER A 100 38.48 -8.07 12.42
N HIS A 101 38.78 -7.33 11.35
CA HIS A 101 39.52 -6.06 11.42
C HIS A 101 38.69 -4.94 12.11
N THR A 102 37.81 -5.33 13.04
CA THR A 102 36.83 -4.48 13.70
C THR A 102 37.33 -4.10 15.07
N THR A 103 37.67 -2.82 15.24
CA THR A 103 38.00 -2.26 16.54
C THR A 103 36.79 -1.56 17.13
N VAL A 104 36.48 -1.85 18.39
CA VAL A 104 35.40 -1.18 19.14
C VAL A 104 36.03 -0.34 20.25
N SER A 105 35.88 0.98 20.15
CA SER A 105 36.35 1.93 21.15
C SER A 105 35.18 2.54 21.93
N LYS A 106 35.34 2.77 23.23
CA LYS A 106 34.32 3.44 24.05
C LYS A 106 34.47 4.95 23.91
N GLY A 107 33.40 5.62 23.46
CA GLY A 107 33.29 7.08 23.43
C GLY A 107 32.28 7.58 24.48
N ASN A 108 32.21 8.89 24.67
CA ASN A 108 31.21 9.48 25.55
C ASN A 108 29.81 9.28 24.98
N GLY A 109 29.02 8.40 25.59
CA GLY A 109 27.62 8.12 25.22
C GLY A 109 27.42 7.22 23.99
N HIS A 110 28.49 6.73 23.35
CA HIS A 110 28.42 5.83 22.20
C HIS A 110 29.64 4.91 22.10
N LEU A 111 29.52 3.85 21.31
CA LEU A 111 30.59 2.95 20.89
C LEU A 111 31.02 3.35 19.48
N LEU A 112 32.33 3.52 19.26
CA LEU A 112 32.90 3.77 17.94
C LEU A 112 33.38 2.44 17.36
N LEU A 113 32.78 2.04 16.24
CA LEU A 113 33.21 0.86 15.48
C LEU A 113 34.03 1.32 14.27
N LYS A 114 35.24 0.78 14.14
CA LYS A 114 36.06 0.95 12.93
C LYS A 114 36.31 -0.40 12.29
N TYR A 115 35.92 -0.54 11.04
CA TYR A 115 36.12 -1.75 10.24
C TYR A 115 36.28 -1.36 8.77
N ASP A 116 37.17 -2.03 8.03
CA ASP A 116 37.37 -1.83 6.58
C ASP A 116 37.52 -0.36 6.13
N GLY A 117 38.13 0.49 6.97
CA GLY A 117 38.30 1.93 6.71
C GLY A 117 37.04 2.79 6.93
N HIS A 118 35.93 2.18 7.36
CA HIS A 118 34.69 2.85 7.74
C HIS A 118 34.60 3.03 9.26
N GLU A 119 34.08 4.18 9.69
CA GLU A 119 33.81 4.47 11.10
C GLU A 119 32.31 4.68 11.30
N THR A 120 31.70 3.95 12.23
CA THR A 120 30.28 4.08 12.55
C THR A 120 30.07 4.20 14.05
N GLN A 121 29.20 5.12 14.44
CA GLN A 121 28.81 5.34 15.83
C GLN A 121 27.60 4.49 16.18
N LEU A 122 27.73 3.69 17.23
CA LEU A 122 26.67 2.84 17.77
C LEU A 122 26.25 3.34 19.15
N PRO A 123 24.96 3.60 19.39
CA PRO A 123 24.50 3.97 20.73
C PRO A 123 24.64 2.78 21.69
N TYR A 124 24.80 3.04 22.99
CA TYR A 124 24.74 1.99 24.00
C TYR A 124 23.33 1.36 24.12
N ALA A 125 22.32 2.11 23.71
CA ALA A 125 20.92 1.71 23.69
C ALA A 125 20.61 0.64 22.63
N THR A 126 19.33 0.32 22.48
CA THR A 126 18.84 -0.63 21.47
C THR A 126 19.05 -0.09 20.06
N VAL A 127 19.50 -0.97 19.16
CA VAL A 127 19.82 -0.71 17.76
C VAL A 127 18.99 -1.65 16.90
N GLY A 128 18.34 -1.10 15.87
CA GLY A 128 17.67 -1.88 14.83
C GLY A 128 18.68 -2.42 13.83
N LEU A 129 18.57 -3.71 13.54
CA LEU A 129 19.39 -4.45 12.59
C LEU A 129 18.51 -4.91 11.43
N TYR A 130 18.86 -4.46 10.24
CA TYR A 130 18.09 -4.61 9.01
C TYR A 130 18.83 -5.57 8.08
N PRO A 131 18.30 -6.79 7.84
CA PRO A 131 18.84 -7.65 6.79
C PRO A 131 18.57 -7.04 5.42
N LYS A 132 19.28 -7.52 4.38
CA LYS A 132 19.16 -6.95 3.02
C LYS A 132 17.71 -6.87 2.50
N ARG A 133 16.83 -7.83 2.87
CA ARG A 133 15.38 -7.79 2.54
C ARG A 133 14.68 -6.58 3.14
N SER A 134 14.87 -6.35 4.45
CA SER A 134 14.30 -5.19 5.13
C SER A 134 14.84 -3.87 4.56
N ILE A 135 16.12 -3.82 4.17
CA ILE A 135 16.72 -2.64 3.52
C ILE A 135 16.02 -2.36 2.18
N LEU A 136 15.78 -3.40 1.38
CA LEU A 136 15.05 -3.28 0.11
C LEU A 136 13.62 -2.77 0.35
N ARG A 137 12.90 -3.34 1.33
CA ARG A 137 11.53 -2.92 1.66
C ARG A 137 11.47 -1.46 2.08
N ILE A 138 12.44 -0.98 2.85
CA ILE A 138 12.56 0.44 3.19
C ILE A 138 12.71 1.29 1.92
N GLY A 139 13.51 0.85 0.95
CA GLY A 139 13.65 1.53 -0.35
C GLY A 139 12.35 1.57 -1.15
N MET A 140 11.52 0.54 -1.06
CA MET A 140 10.19 0.54 -1.71
C MET A 140 9.22 1.54 -1.07
N LEU A 141 9.37 1.82 0.23
CA LEU A 141 8.49 2.71 1.00
C LEU A 141 8.91 4.18 0.96
N LEU A 142 10.18 4.45 0.65
CA LEU A 142 10.74 5.80 0.59
C LEU A 142 10.26 6.55 -0.66
N ARG A 143 9.55 7.66 -0.45
CA ARG A 143 9.00 8.50 -1.52
C ARG A 143 10.05 9.44 -2.12
N ASP A 144 10.75 10.17 -1.25
CA ASP A 144 11.54 11.35 -1.61
C ASP A 144 13.06 11.08 -1.74
N SER A 145 13.49 9.83 -1.67
CA SER A 145 14.90 9.45 -1.86
C SER A 145 15.17 9.14 -3.33
N GLU A 146 16.18 9.81 -3.90
CA GLU A 146 16.65 9.57 -5.26
C GLU A 146 17.18 8.14 -5.44
N VAL A 147 17.96 7.66 -4.47
CA VAL A 147 18.44 6.27 -4.46
C VAL A 147 17.27 5.28 -4.37
N ALA A 148 16.28 5.57 -3.54
CA ALA A 148 15.08 4.73 -3.44
C ALA A 148 14.24 4.75 -4.73
N ARG A 149 14.19 5.89 -5.43
CA ARG A 149 13.55 6.01 -6.75
C ARG A 149 14.24 5.13 -7.78
N GLU A 150 15.56 5.15 -7.84
CA GLU A 150 16.36 4.28 -8.71
C GLU A 150 16.13 2.80 -8.38
N VAL A 151 16.13 2.43 -7.10
CA VAL A 151 15.83 1.05 -6.64
C VAL A 151 14.45 0.60 -7.12
N ARG A 152 13.41 1.42 -6.97
CA ARG A 152 12.05 1.11 -7.43
C ARG A 152 12.01 0.95 -8.96
N THR A 153 12.64 1.86 -9.71
CA THR A 153 12.73 1.77 -11.17
C THR A 153 13.42 0.46 -11.61
N GLN A 154 14.53 0.10 -10.98
CA GLN A 154 15.26 -1.14 -11.28
C GLN A 154 14.44 -2.39 -10.95
N LEU A 155 13.69 -2.41 -9.85
CA LEU A 155 12.80 -3.51 -9.49
C LEU A 155 11.72 -3.72 -10.56
N LEU A 156 11.04 -2.65 -10.96
CA LEU A 156 10.00 -2.66 -11.99
C LEU A 156 10.57 -3.04 -13.36
N ASN A 157 11.76 -2.55 -13.72
CA ASN A 157 12.46 -2.94 -14.95
C ASN A 157 12.75 -4.45 -15.01
N LEU A 158 13.13 -5.06 -13.87
CA LEU A 158 13.38 -6.49 -13.81
C LEU A 158 12.09 -7.30 -13.90
N GLU A 159 10.99 -6.78 -13.34
CA GLU A 159 9.68 -7.42 -13.40
C GLU A 159 9.13 -7.43 -14.81
N GLU A 160 9.17 -6.28 -15.48
CA GLU A 160 8.78 -6.16 -16.88
C GLU A 160 9.63 -7.05 -17.80
N LYS A 161 10.95 -7.15 -17.57
CA LYS A 161 11.81 -8.08 -18.34
C LYS A 161 11.47 -9.54 -18.08
N ALA A 162 11.12 -9.88 -16.84
CA ALA A 162 10.66 -11.23 -16.51
C ALA A 162 9.33 -11.52 -17.22
N GLU A 163 8.37 -10.59 -17.18
CA GLU A 163 7.11 -10.73 -17.90
C GLU A 163 7.29 -10.82 -19.42
N ALA A 164 8.14 -9.96 -20.00
CA ALA A 164 8.43 -9.98 -21.42
C ALA A 164 9.03 -11.33 -21.83
N SER A 165 9.95 -11.89 -21.03
CA SER A 165 10.49 -13.23 -21.25
C SER A 165 9.40 -14.30 -21.20
N THR A 166 8.48 -14.23 -20.23
CA THR A 166 7.34 -15.15 -20.15
C THR A 166 6.42 -15.01 -21.37
N LYS A 167 6.08 -13.79 -21.78
CA LYS A 167 5.26 -13.50 -22.97
C LYS A 167 5.93 -14.03 -24.24
N ILE A 168 7.24 -13.84 -24.41
CA ILE A 168 8.01 -14.38 -25.55
C ILE A 168 8.01 -15.92 -25.54
N ALA A 169 8.18 -16.54 -24.38
CA ALA A 169 8.12 -18.01 -24.26
C ALA A 169 6.72 -18.54 -24.60
N GLU A 170 5.65 -17.81 -24.24
CA GLU A 170 4.28 -18.15 -24.61
C GLU A 170 4.05 -18.02 -26.13
N ILE A 171 4.51 -16.92 -26.74
CA ILE A 171 4.45 -16.70 -28.20
C ILE A 171 5.18 -17.82 -28.94
N ASN A 172 6.43 -18.13 -28.56
CA ASN A 172 7.20 -19.21 -29.19
C ASN A 172 6.48 -20.56 -29.11
N LYS A 173 5.78 -20.82 -27.99
CA LYS A 173 5.04 -22.07 -27.81
C LYS A 173 3.76 -22.12 -28.64
N GLU A 174 3.07 -21.00 -28.81
CA GLU A 174 1.95 -20.89 -29.75
C GLU A 174 2.43 -21.06 -31.18
N GLU A 175 3.54 -20.42 -31.56
CA GLU A 175 4.16 -20.59 -32.89
C GLU A 175 4.52 -22.06 -33.15
N GLU A 176 5.15 -22.75 -32.20
CA GLU A 176 5.45 -24.19 -32.33
C GLU A 176 4.17 -25.00 -32.64
N LEU A 177 3.09 -24.79 -31.88
CA LEU A 177 1.82 -25.49 -32.08
C LEU A 177 1.15 -25.14 -33.42
N THR A 178 1.24 -23.88 -33.85
CA THR A 178 0.73 -23.47 -35.18
C THR A 178 1.54 -24.09 -36.31
N THR A 179 2.87 -24.15 -36.20
CA THR A 179 3.73 -24.76 -37.23
C THR A 179 3.48 -26.25 -37.36
N GLU A 180 3.19 -26.95 -36.26
CA GLU A 180 2.80 -28.36 -36.28
C GLU A 180 1.47 -28.57 -37.01
N ALA A 181 0.48 -27.70 -36.78
CA ALA A 181 -0.79 -27.72 -37.50
C ALA A 181 -0.59 -27.46 -39.01
N VAL A 182 0.23 -26.45 -39.37
CA VAL A 182 0.55 -26.15 -40.78
C VAL A 182 1.27 -27.32 -41.45
N ARG A 183 2.21 -27.99 -40.76
CA ARG A 183 2.90 -29.18 -41.29
C ARG A 183 1.95 -30.33 -41.55
N ALA A 184 1.06 -30.64 -40.60
CA ALA A 184 0.05 -31.68 -40.77
C ALA A 184 -0.90 -31.37 -41.95
N MET A 185 -1.28 -30.09 -42.10
CA MET A 185 -2.07 -29.62 -43.24
C MET A 185 -1.33 -29.81 -44.58
N MET A 186 -0.06 -29.43 -44.66
CA MET A 186 0.77 -29.60 -45.87
C MET A 186 1.02 -31.07 -46.21
N ALA A 187 1.14 -31.94 -45.19
CA ALA A 187 1.30 -33.38 -45.36
C ALA A 187 -0.01 -34.09 -45.74
N GLY A 188 -1.16 -33.40 -45.73
CA GLY A 188 -2.48 -33.99 -45.95
C GLY A 188 -2.94 -34.92 -44.82
N ASP A 189 -2.29 -34.86 -43.65
CA ASP A 189 -2.64 -35.66 -42.48
C ASP A 189 -3.78 -34.98 -41.70
N VAL A 190 -5.00 -35.37 -42.04
CA VAL A 190 -6.23 -34.87 -41.40
C VAL A 190 -6.28 -35.21 -39.91
N GLN A 191 -5.72 -36.35 -39.49
CA GLN A 191 -5.71 -36.71 -38.07
C GLN A 191 -4.67 -35.92 -37.28
N GLY A 192 -3.46 -35.75 -37.83
CA GLY A 192 -2.42 -34.89 -37.27
C GLY A 192 -2.88 -33.45 -37.12
N LEU A 193 -3.63 -32.92 -38.10
CA LEU A 193 -4.19 -31.57 -38.06
C LEU A 193 -5.23 -31.41 -36.93
N ALA A 194 -6.12 -32.39 -36.76
CA ALA A 194 -7.10 -32.36 -35.68
C ALA A 194 -6.44 -32.37 -34.29
N ILE A 195 -5.38 -33.17 -34.10
CA ILE A 195 -4.63 -33.24 -32.85
C ILE A 195 -3.87 -31.94 -32.58
N ALA A 196 -3.20 -31.37 -33.59
CA ALA A 196 -2.47 -30.12 -33.45
C ALA A 196 -3.40 -28.95 -33.12
N ASN A 197 -4.55 -28.86 -33.80
CA ASN A 197 -5.58 -27.86 -33.52
C ASN A 197 -6.19 -28.03 -32.12
N ALA A 198 -6.44 -29.27 -31.67
CA ALA A 198 -6.92 -29.51 -30.32
C ALA A 198 -5.94 -29.01 -29.24
N LYS A 199 -4.63 -29.27 -29.42
CA LYS A 199 -3.59 -28.77 -28.51
C LYS A 199 -3.50 -27.24 -28.51
N LEU A 200 -3.62 -26.61 -29.68
CA LEU A 200 -3.64 -25.15 -29.79
C LEU A 200 -4.86 -24.55 -29.09
N VAL A 201 -6.04 -25.13 -29.30
CA VAL A 201 -7.28 -24.69 -28.63
C VAL A 201 -7.16 -24.87 -27.11
N GLU A 202 -6.64 -26.00 -26.64
CA GLU A 202 -6.41 -26.24 -25.21
C GLU A 202 -5.42 -25.22 -24.62
N TYR A 203 -4.32 -24.96 -25.33
CA TYR A 203 -3.31 -23.98 -24.94
C TYR A 203 -3.90 -22.56 -24.83
N LYS A 204 -4.74 -22.14 -25.78
CA LYS A 204 -5.42 -20.83 -25.72
C LYS A 204 -6.48 -20.79 -24.62
N ASN A 205 -7.27 -21.85 -24.48
CA ASN A 205 -8.35 -21.93 -23.50
C ASN A 205 -7.86 -21.94 -22.04
N ARG A 206 -6.59 -22.29 -21.76
CA ARG A 206 -6.06 -22.21 -20.39
C ARG A 206 -6.06 -20.77 -19.85
N HIS A 207 -5.80 -19.78 -20.70
CA HIS A 207 -5.78 -18.38 -20.31
C HIS A 207 -7.20 -17.89 -20.05
N ILE A 208 -8.15 -18.32 -20.89
CA ILE A 208 -9.58 -18.08 -20.70
C ILE A 208 -10.01 -18.60 -19.32
N LYS A 209 -9.70 -19.87 -19.00
CA LYS A 209 -10.01 -20.46 -17.68
C LYS A 209 -9.40 -19.69 -16.50
N LYS A 210 -8.14 -19.23 -16.63
CA LYS A 210 -7.47 -18.46 -15.56
C LYS A 210 -8.13 -17.10 -15.35
N VAL A 211 -8.53 -16.43 -16.43
CA VAL A 211 -9.24 -15.15 -16.37
C VAL A 211 -10.64 -15.34 -15.79
N GLU A 212 -11.38 -16.36 -16.22
CA GLU A 212 -12.70 -16.70 -15.70
C GLU A 212 -12.66 -17.02 -14.19
N ALA A 213 -11.64 -17.76 -13.73
CA ALA A 213 -11.47 -18.05 -12.31
C ALA A 213 -11.25 -16.78 -11.48
N LYS A 214 -10.35 -15.90 -11.92
CA LYS A 214 -10.10 -14.60 -11.26
C LYS A 214 -11.35 -13.71 -11.28
N LEU A 215 -12.07 -13.69 -12.39
CA LEU A 215 -13.30 -12.91 -12.51
C LEU A 215 -14.34 -13.41 -11.50
N ASN A 216 -14.53 -14.73 -11.39
CA ASN A 216 -15.46 -15.33 -10.43
C ASN A 216 -15.08 -14.99 -8.98
N GLU A 217 -13.79 -15.05 -8.63
CA GLU A 217 -13.29 -14.66 -7.31
C GLU A 217 -13.62 -13.20 -6.98
N VAL A 218 -13.27 -12.26 -7.87
CA VAL A 218 -13.58 -10.83 -7.70
C VAL A 218 -15.08 -10.58 -7.62
N THR A 219 -15.90 -11.26 -8.43
CA THR A 219 -17.36 -11.11 -8.36
C THR A 219 -17.92 -11.60 -7.03
N LYS A 220 -17.36 -12.69 -6.48
CA LYS A 220 -17.77 -13.23 -5.18
C LYS A 220 -17.42 -12.26 -4.04
N GLU A 221 -16.21 -11.73 -4.03
CA GLU A 221 -15.79 -10.72 -3.06
C GLU A 221 -16.66 -9.46 -3.11
N ARG A 222 -16.97 -8.99 -4.33
CA ARG A 222 -17.89 -7.86 -4.55
C ARG A 222 -19.28 -8.16 -3.97
N ASP A 223 -19.81 -9.35 -4.21
CA ASP A 223 -21.17 -9.71 -3.77
C ASP A 223 -21.24 -9.82 -2.24
N GLU A 224 -20.25 -10.44 -1.60
CA GLU A 224 -20.13 -10.51 -0.13
C GLU A 224 -20.02 -9.10 0.50
N LEU A 225 -19.23 -8.22 -0.12
CA LEU A 225 -19.09 -6.84 0.33
C LEU A 225 -20.39 -6.05 0.11
N SER A 226 -21.07 -6.26 -1.01
CA SER A 226 -22.35 -5.62 -1.34
C SER A 226 -23.44 -6.00 -0.34
N GLU A 227 -23.51 -7.26 0.08
CA GLU A 227 -24.43 -7.73 1.12
C GLU A 227 -24.13 -7.05 2.46
N THR A 228 -22.85 -7.01 2.86
CA THR A 228 -22.41 -6.35 4.09
C THR A 228 -22.73 -4.86 4.09
N VAL A 229 -22.48 -4.18 2.97
CA VAL A 229 -22.79 -2.74 2.81
C VAL A 229 -24.29 -2.50 2.84
N SER A 230 -25.09 -3.36 2.22
CA SER A 230 -26.56 -3.25 2.24
C SER A 230 -27.10 -3.41 3.65
N ALA A 231 -26.65 -4.44 4.39
CA ALA A 231 -27.03 -4.66 5.78
C ALA A 231 -26.64 -3.48 6.70
N PHE A 232 -25.47 -2.86 6.44
CA PHE A 232 -25.03 -1.67 7.17
C PHE A 232 -25.89 -0.44 6.85
N ILE A 233 -26.22 -0.21 5.58
CA ILE A 233 -27.04 0.93 5.14
C ILE A 233 -28.49 0.80 5.63
N GLU A 234 -29.01 -0.42 5.69
CA GLU A 234 -30.37 -0.73 6.14
C GLU A 234 -30.50 -0.87 7.66
N SER A 235 -29.41 -0.71 8.43
CA SER A 235 -29.48 -0.78 9.88
C SER A 235 -30.34 0.35 10.45
N ASP A 236 -31.11 0.03 11.50
CA ASP A 236 -31.94 1.01 12.24
C ASP A 236 -31.11 1.91 13.18
N GLU A 237 -29.78 1.88 13.04
CA GLU A 237 -28.89 2.72 13.84
C GLU A 237 -29.05 4.19 13.47
N THR A 238 -28.96 5.02 14.50
CA THR A 238 -29.15 6.46 14.38
C THR A 238 -28.09 7.20 15.17
N TYR A 239 -27.55 8.24 14.56
CA TYR A 239 -26.42 8.99 15.05
C TYR A 239 -26.82 10.45 15.26
N THR A 240 -26.28 11.08 16.29
CA THR A 240 -26.42 12.51 16.52
C THR A 240 -25.52 13.30 15.59
N MET A 241 -25.86 14.58 15.37
CA MET A 241 -25.01 15.51 14.63
C MET A 241 -23.60 15.65 15.23
N GLY A 242 -23.46 15.45 16.54
CA GLY A 242 -22.16 15.51 17.22
C GLY A 242 -21.29 14.30 16.89
N GLU A 243 -21.85 13.10 16.97
CA GLU A 243 -21.13 11.86 16.64
C GLU A 243 -20.65 11.83 15.19
N VAL A 244 -21.51 12.25 14.25
CA VAL A 244 -21.12 12.32 12.83
C VAL A 244 -20.14 13.47 12.59
N GLY A 245 -20.30 14.61 13.27
CA GLY A 245 -19.36 15.73 13.18
C GLY A 245 -17.96 15.35 13.66
N GLU A 246 -17.85 14.64 14.78
CA GLU A 246 -16.56 14.21 15.32
C GLU A 246 -15.79 13.30 14.35
N GLU A 247 -16.50 12.43 13.64
CA GLU A 247 -15.92 11.58 12.60
C GLU A 247 -15.49 12.37 11.36
N ILE A 248 -16.24 13.40 10.99
CA ILE A 248 -15.92 14.29 9.87
C ILE A 248 -14.97 15.37 10.38
N ASP A 249 -13.67 15.07 10.42
CA ASP A 249 -12.62 16.06 10.72
C ASP A 249 -12.77 16.75 12.10
N GLY A 250 -13.38 16.06 13.08
CA GLY A 250 -13.54 16.60 14.43
C GLY A 250 -14.51 17.78 14.54
N LEU A 251 -15.42 17.94 13.58
CA LEU A 251 -16.37 19.05 13.56
C LEU A 251 -17.31 19.02 14.77
N SER A 252 -17.62 20.21 15.29
CA SER A 252 -18.71 20.36 16.26
C SER A 252 -20.07 20.08 15.59
N ALA A 253 -21.04 19.64 16.39
CA ALA A 253 -22.41 19.46 15.93
C ALA A 253 -22.99 20.72 15.27
N GLN A 254 -22.56 21.92 15.68
CA GLN A 254 -22.98 23.18 15.07
C GLN A 254 -22.35 23.37 13.69
N ALA A 255 -21.04 23.15 13.58
CA ALA A 255 -20.33 23.29 12.31
C ALA A 255 -20.87 22.34 11.23
N LEU A 256 -21.16 21.08 11.59
CA LEU A 256 -21.78 20.13 10.66
C LEU A 256 -23.18 20.60 10.23
N ARG A 257 -24.00 21.12 11.16
CA ARG A 257 -25.32 21.68 10.82
C ARG A 257 -25.21 22.85 9.86
N ASP A 258 -24.32 23.79 10.13
CA ASP A 258 -24.12 24.98 9.31
C ASP A 258 -23.67 24.60 7.89
N PHE A 259 -22.76 23.62 7.78
CA PHE A 259 -22.36 23.02 6.51
C PHE A 259 -23.57 22.45 5.75
N LEU A 260 -24.36 21.59 6.39
CA LEU A 260 -25.54 20.96 5.79
C LEU A 260 -26.61 21.97 5.38
N GLN A 261 -26.78 23.07 6.13
CA GLN A 261 -27.72 24.13 5.80
C GLN A 261 -27.22 25.03 4.66
N THR A 262 -25.92 25.30 4.61
CA THR A 262 -25.29 26.10 3.54
C THR A 262 -25.35 25.38 2.21
N HIS A 263 -25.14 24.05 2.21
CA HIS A 263 -25.19 23.22 1.00
C HIS A 263 -26.60 22.73 0.65
N GLY A 264 -27.64 23.29 1.29
CA GLY A 264 -29.03 22.99 0.95
C GLY A 264 -29.46 21.56 1.25
N VAL A 265 -28.81 20.88 2.21
CA VAL A 265 -29.22 19.57 2.71
C VAL A 265 -30.32 19.72 3.75
N LEU A 266 -30.15 20.64 4.71
CA LEU A 266 -31.12 20.95 5.77
C LEU A 266 -31.71 22.36 5.63
N ALA A 267 -32.94 22.54 6.13
CA ALA A 267 -33.58 23.85 6.17
C ALA A 267 -32.90 24.82 7.15
N GLN A 268 -32.84 26.11 6.77
CA GLN A 268 -32.29 27.21 7.58
C GLN A 268 -33.14 27.57 8.82
N LYS A 269 -34.46 27.35 8.77
CA LYS A 269 -35.37 27.57 9.91
C LYS A 269 -35.88 26.24 10.44
N SER A 270 -35.57 25.94 11.70
CA SER A 270 -36.17 24.81 12.42
C SER A 270 -37.55 25.21 12.96
N ARG A 271 -38.59 24.41 12.72
CA ARG A 271 -39.90 24.55 13.39
C ARG A 271 -39.93 23.52 14.52
N GLY A 272 -39.74 23.97 15.77
CA GLY A 272 -39.42 23.07 16.88
C GLY A 272 -37.98 22.56 16.80
N GLU A 273 -37.53 21.74 17.75
CA GLU A 273 -36.15 21.23 17.84
C GLU A 273 -35.75 20.21 16.73
N VAL A 274 -36.47 20.19 15.59
CA VAL A 274 -36.31 19.20 14.51
C VAL A 274 -35.89 19.87 13.19
N TYR A 275 -34.69 19.54 12.74
CA TYR A 275 -34.17 19.88 11.42
C TYR A 275 -34.77 18.98 10.33
N ARG A 276 -35.15 19.57 9.20
CA ARG A 276 -35.77 18.83 8.09
C ARG A 276 -34.92 18.90 6.83
N PRO A 277 -34.75 17.78 6.11
CA PRO A 277 -34.08 17.79 4.82
C PRO A 277 -34.90 18.55 3.77
N ILE A 278 -34.21 19.16 2.82
CA ILE A 278 -34.80 19.94 1.73
C ILE A 278 -34.31 19.45 0.36
N GLY A 279 -34.95 19.92 -0.71
CA GLY A 279 -34.59 19.55 -2.08
C GLY A 279 -34.56 18.03 -2.32
N LYS A 280 -33.50 17.56 -2.99
CA LYS A 280 -33.27 16.15 -3.34
C LYS A 280 -33.06 15.24 -2.11
N TYR A 281 -32.64 15.79 -0.99
CA TYR A 281 -32.29 15.04 0.23
C TYR A 281 -33.50 14.55 1.02
N LYS A 282 -34.72 15.01 0.70
CA LYS A 282 -35.96 14.53 1.34
C LYS A 282 -36.22 13.04 1.12
N GLY A 283 -35.87 12.52 -0.05
CA GLY A 283 -36.09 11.12 -0.42
C GLY A 283 -34.92 10.19 -0.10
N MET A 284 -33.77 10.74 0.30
CA MET A 284 -32.53 9.97 0.42
C MET A 284 -32.42 9.18 1.73
N LYS A 285 -33.36 9.38 2.67
CA LYS A 285 -33.39 8.74 4.00
C LYS A 285 -32.12 9.01 4.83
N TRP A 286 -31.45 10.14 4.64
CA TRP A 286 -30.27 10.53 5.41
C TRP A 286 -30.58 10.85 6.87
N PHE A 287 -31.81 11.27 7.13
CA PHE A 287 -32.24 11.71 8.44
C PHE A 287 -33.52 10.99 8.83
N THR A 288 -33.64 10.70 10.12
CA THR A 288 -34.86 10.23 10.75
C THR A 288 -35.18 11.10 11.96
N THR A 289 -36.43 11.14 12.38
CA THR A 289 -36.88 11.91 13.54
C THR A 289 -37.34 10.95 14.62
N LEU A 290 -36.73 11.03 15.80
CA LEU A 290 -37.07 10.16 16.92
C LEU A 290 -37.45 11.00 18.13
N THR A 291 -38.52 10.59 18.81
CA THR A 291 -38.94 11.15 20.10
C THR A 291 -38.39 10.26 21.22
N LYS A 292 -37.56 10.82 22.09
CA LYS A 292 -37.00 10.13 23.26
C LYS A 292 -37.53 10.74 24.55
N LYS A 293 -37.70 9.92 25.58
CA LYS A 293 -38.05 10.38 26.93
C LYS A 293 -36.76 10.77 27.68
N SER A 294 -36.81 11.88 28.40
CA SER A 294 -35.73 12.30 29.28
C SER A 294 -35.45 11.22 30.34
N LYS A 295 -34.18 10.98 30.65
CA LYS A 295 -33.78 10.06 31.72
C LYS A 295 -34.16 10.57 33.12
N TRP A 296 -34.34 11.88 33.26
CA TRP A 296 -34.45 12.57 34.54
C TRP A 296 -35.81 13.26 34.74
N SER A 297 -36.71 13.20 33.76
CA SER A 297 -38.04 13.83 33.83
C SER A 297 -39.04 13.12 32.91
N ASP A 298 -40.34 13.36 33.12
CA ASP A 298 -41.41 12.87 32.23
C ASP A 298 -41.52 13.64 30.90
N PHE A 299 -40.57 14.55 30.64
CA PHE A 299 -40.50 15.31 29.41
C PHE A 299 -39.98 14.44 28.25
N THR A 300 -40.63 14.56 27.09
CA THR A 300 -40.17 13.95 25.83
C THR A 300 -39.64 15.04 24.90
N TYR A 301 -38.55 14.74 24.22
CA TYR A 301 -37.96 15.63 23.22
C TYR A 301 -37.84 14.89 21.90
N THR A 302 -38.02 15.62 20.81
CA THR A 302 -37.99 15.07 19.45
C THR A 302 -36.86 15.72 18.70
N HIS A 303 -35.85 14.92 18.31
CA HIS A 303 -34.66 15.40 17.60
C HIS A 303 -34.50 14.72 16.25
N THR A 304 -33.78 15.39 15.36
CA THR A 304 -33.33 14.83 14.09
C THR A 304 -32.05 14.04 14.31
N TYR A 305 -32.05 12.78 13.88
CA TYR A 305 -30.90 11.91 13.86
C TYR A 305 -30.49 11.62 12.42
N ILE A 306 -29.21 11.29 12.24
CA ILE A 306 -28.61 10.87 10.99
C ILE A 306 -28.68 9.34 10.94
N THR A 307 -29.16 8.79 9.83
CA THR A 307 -29.17 7.33 9.61
C THR A 307 -27.78 6.84 9.22
N THR A 308 -27.54 5.54 9.25
CA THR A 308 -26.28 4.95 8.79
C THR A 308 -25.93 5.31 7.34
N LYS A 309 -26.97 5.35 6.48
CA LYS A 309 -26.87 5.87 5.11
C LYS A 309 -26.46 7.35 5.08
N GLY A 310 -27.17 8.18 5.84
CA GLY A 310 -26.88 9.60 5.93
C GLY A 310 -25.47 9.88 6.43
N ARG A 311 -25.00 9.13 7.42
CA ARG A 311 -23.65 9.25 7.99
C ARG A 311 -22.58 9.09 6.90
N LYS A 312 -22.65 8.04 6.09
CA LYS A 312 -21.70 7.80 4.99
C LYS A 312 -21.79 8.89 3.91
N GLU A 313 -22.98 9.13 3.37
CA GLU A 313 -23.14 10.05 2.22
C GLU A 313 -22.91 11.52 2.60
N ILE A 314 -23.13 11.92 3.87
CA ILE A 314 -22.77 13.25 4.37
C ILE A 314 -21.25 13.42 4.45
N THR A 315 -20.53 12.39 4.92
CA THR A 315 -19.06 12.40 4.95
C THR A 315 -18.47 12.52 3.54
N GLU A 316 -19.01 11.76 2.58
CA GLU A 316 -18.63 11.85 1.18
C GLU A 316 -18.86 13.26 0.62
N LEU A 317 -20.06 13.81 0.81
CA LEU A 317 -20.40 15.17 0.39
C LEU A 317 -19.46 16.23 0.99
N TYR A 318 -19.10 16.09 2.27
CA TYR A 318 -18.17 17.00 2.93
C TYR A 318 -16.78 16.94 2.27
N ASN A 319 -16.24 15.73 2.09
CA ASN A 319 -14.92 15.55 1.48
C ASN A 319 -14.86 16.07 0.04
N GLU A 320 -15.89 15.82 -0.77
CA GLU A 320 -15.99 16.34 -2.14
C GLU A 320 -15.94 17.88 -2.17
N VAL A 321 -16.68 18.53 -1.26
CA VAL A 321 -16.70 20.00 -1.16
C VAL A 321 -15.34 20.55 -0.72
N MET A 322 -14.71 19.93 0.28
CA MET A 322 -13.40 20.39 0.78
C MET A 322 -12.30 20.22 -0.28
N GLN A 323 -12.26 19.08 -0.98
CA GLN A 323 -11.33 18.86 -2.10
C GLN A 323 -11.55 19.87 -3.23
N ALA A 324 -12.81 20.17 -3.58
CA ALA A 324 -13.11 21.18 -4.60
C ALA A 324 -12.69 22.59 -4.17
N GLN A 325 -12.71 22.91 -2.87
CA GLN A 325 -12.22 24.18 -2.36
C GLN A 325 -10.69 24.27 -2.39
N GLU A 326 -9.98 23.18 -2.09
CA GLU A 326 -8.51 23.11 -2.17
C GLU A 326 -7.97 23.22 -3.60
N ILE A 327 -8.66 22.65 -4.59
CA ILE A 327 -8.26 22.72 -6.01
C ILE A 327 -8.49 24.14 -6.59
N ASN A 328 -9.43 24.90 -6.04
CA ASN A 328 -9.78 26.25 -6.50
C ASN A 328 -9.11 27.38 -5.69
N ALA A 329 -8.28 27.05 -4.70
CA ALA A 329 -7.52 27.99 -3.88
C ALA A 329 -6.07 28.13 -4.37
#